data_AF-A0A2S9YGJ7-F1
#
_entry.id   AF-A0A2S9YGJ7-F1
#
_cell.length_a   1.000
_cell.length_b   1.000
_cell.length_c   1.000
_cell.angle_alpha   90.00
_cell.angle_beta   90.00
_cell.angle_gamma   90.00
#
_symmetry.space_group_name_H-M   'P 1'
#
loop_
_entity.id
_entity.type
_entity.pdbx_description
1 polymer ?
#
loop_
_entity_poly.entity_id
_entity_poly.type
_entity_poly.pdbx_seq_one_letter_code
_entity_poly.pdbx_strand_id
1 'polypeptide(L)'
;MVSSAQKQASAARRAKNRARGQARGYPRVRARPIFPRRSSKVTRRCIGRRLLLSTGNQAEELTNFIGYCLAYSAGSYGIRIHASVWMSNHHHTDITDPEGNIVLFKQKLHSLIARGLNAWRGRRDTFWSGDGGCDTLRLDDEESLGDLVYTLTNPVSAGLVRWSRLWPGFTTIGWKFGETRTFVRPNWLFDEGGDMPEQVSLTLVRPPIFSELDDDALYQRMMTAVRDCEVDTQRKMREEGRRFMGLRKLEKQRWNRAPQSFEERFAVAPKHAASSKWLVLAELQRDRDWERQYAAARELHLAGESAVFPTGTYWLRRFAGVAVAAQPVQPP
;
A
#
# COMPACT_ATOMS: atom_id res chain seq x y z
N MET A 1 25.00 18.26 -12.44
CA MET A 1 25.43 17.23 -13.40
C MET A 1 25.66 15.91 -12.67
N VAL A 2 25.39 14.76 -13.30
CA VAL A 2 25.65 13.44 -12.70
C VAL A 2 27.16 13.16 -12.71
N SER A 3 27.75 12.80 -11.56
CA SER A 3 29.19 12.56 -11.44
C SER A 3 29.64 11.31 -12.19
N SER A 4 30.94 11.21 -12.51
CA SER A 4 31.52 10.01 -13.13
C SER A 4 31.25 8.74 -12.30
N ALA A 5 31.42 8.83 -10.98
CA ALA A 5 31.10 7.75 -10.05
C ALA A 5 29.62 7.32 -10.10
N GLN A 6 28.69 8.28 -10.20
CA GLN A 6 27.26 7.98 -10.35
C GLN A 6 26.94 7.29 -11.69
N LYS A 7 27.62 7.69 -12.77
CA LYS A 7 27.49 7.02 -14.08
C LYS A 7 28.00 5.58 -14.02
N GLN A 8 29.17 5.35 -13.42
CA GLN A 8 29.75 4.01 -13.25
C GLN A 8 28.86 3.10 -12.39
N ALA A 9 28.40 3.59 -11.23
CA ALA A 9 27.48 2.83 -10.37
C ALA A 9 26.17 2.45 -11.10
N SER A 10 25.62 3.38 -11.90
CA SER A 10 24.44 3.12 -12.73
C SER A 10 24.70 2.03 -13.78
N ALA A 11 25.86 2.08 -14.46
CA ALA A 11 26.26 1.08 -15.45
C ALA A 11 26.47 -0.30 -14.83
N ALA A 12 27.19 -0.39 -13.71
CA ALA A 12 27.40 -1.64 -12.97
C ALA A 12 26.07 -2.28 -12.54
N ARG A 13 25.12 -1.46 -12.05
CA ARG A 13 23.77 -1.95 -11.71
C ARG A 13 23.02 -2.49 -12.92
N ARG A 14 23.06 -1.82 -14.08
CA ARG A 14 22.44 -2.33 -15.31
C ARG A 14 23.05 -3.65 -15.75
N ALA A 15 24.37 -3.80 -15.64
CA ALA A 15 25.06 -5.05 -15.94
C ALA A 15 24.60 -6.17 -14.99
N LYS A 16 24.59 -5.93 -13.67
CA LYS A 16 24.10 -6.90 -12.67
C LYS A 16 22.64 -7.31 -12.92
N ASN A 17 21.77 -6.35 -13.24
CA ASN A 17 20.37 -6.63 -13.55
C ASN A 17 20.19 -7.44 -14.83
N ARG A 18 21.01 -7.20 -15.87
CA ARG A 18 21.03 -8.01 -17.08
C ARG A 18 21.51 -9.43 -16.81
N ALA A 19 22.64 -9.59 -16.12
CA ALA A 19 23.18 -10.90 -15.77
C ALA A 19 22.16 -11.73 -14.95
N ARG A 20 21.50 -11.11 -13.96
CA ARG A 20 20.42 -11.75 -13.20
C ARG A 20 19.21 -12.14 -14.06
N GLY A 21 18.91 -11.36 -15.10
CA GLY A 21 17.86 -11.70 -16.07
C GLY A 21 18.26 -12.87 -16.96
N GLN A 22 19.49 -12.88 -17.46
CA GLN A 22 20.06 -13.93 -18.32
C GLN A 22 20.23 -15.26 -17.59
N ALA A 23 20.50 -15.24 -16.27
CA ALA A 23 20.61 -16.45 -15.46
C ALA A 23 19.26 -17.16 -15.20
N ARG A 24 18.13 -16.59 -15.63
CA ARG A 24 16.83 -17.26 -15.49
C ARG A 24 16.67 -18.31 -16.58
N GLY A 25 16.32 -19.54 -16.20
CA GLY A 25 15.96 -20.61 -17.14
C GLY A 25 14.57 -20.46 -17.78
N TYR A 26 14.01 -19.25 -17.82
CA TYR A 26 12.70 -18.95 -18.41
C TYR A 26 12.58 -17.45 -18.76
N PRO A 27 11.74 -17.07 -19.74
CA PRO A 27 11.53 -15.67 -20.11
C PRO A 27 11.12 -14.78 -18.94
N ARG A 28 11.62 -13.55 -18.92
CA ARG A 28 11.23 -12.59 -17.88
C ARG A 28 9.77 -12.19 -18.04
N VAL A 29 8.97 -12.45 -17.01
CA VAL A 29 7.58 -12.01 -16.90
C VAL A 29 7.44 -10.86 -15.91
N ARG A 30 6.44 -9.99 -16.10
CA ARG A 30 6.10 -8.90 -15.16
C ARG A 30 4.84 -9.19 -14.35
N ALA A 31 4.14 -10.28 -14.65
CA ALA A 31 2.94 -10.68 -13.96
C ALA A 31 3.25 -11.01 -12.49
N ARG A 32 2.27 -10.75 -11.62
CA ARG A 32 2.29 -11.15 -10.22
C ARG A 32 1.04 -11.96 -9.94
N PRO A 33 1.12 -13.04 -9.17
CA PRO A 33 -0.07 -13.80 -8.81
C PRO A 33 -0.98 -12.97 -7.91
N ILE A 34 -2.28 -13.09 -8.12
CA ILE A 34 -3.33 -12.54 -7.24
C ILE A 34 -4.12 -13.71 -6.68
N PHE A 35 -4.17 -13.82 -5.36
CA PHE A 35 -4.92 -14.86 -4.67
C PHE A 35 -5.98 -14.24 -3.75
N PRO A 36 -7.17 -14.87 -3.64
CA PRO A 36 -8.16 -14.51 -2.64
C PRO A 36 -7.65 -14.79 -1.23
N ARG A 37 -8.30 -14.17 -0.25
CA ARG A 37 -8.02 -14.23 1.18
C ARG A 37 -6.61 -13.78 1.57
N ARG A 38 -5.89 -13.09 0.68
CA ARG A 38 -4.55 -12.56 0.99
C ARG A 38 -4.66 -11.27 1.79
N SER A 39 -3.92 -11.21 2.88
CA SER A 39 -3.64 -9.98 3.60
C SER A 39 -2.39 -9.31 3.04
N SER A 40 -2.46 -8.00 2.81
CA SER A 40 -1.33 -7.24 2.28
C SER A 40 -1.33 -5.79 2.78
N LYS A 41 -0.15 -5.21 2.84
CA LYS A 41 0.03 -3.78 3.06
C LYS A 41 0.18 -3.06 1.74
N VAL A 42 -0.81 -2.27 1.35
CA VAL A 42 -0.79 -1.45 0.15
C VAL A 42 -0.08 -0.13 0.45
N THR A 43 1.03 0.11 -0.25
CA THR A 43 1.76 1.39 -0.18
C THR A 43 1.91 2.01 -1.55
N ARG A 44 1.53 3.30 -1.68
CA ARG A 44 1.76 4.08 -2.90
C ARG A 44 2.25 5.49 -2.61
N ARG A 45 3.31 5.89 -3.32
CA ARG A 45 3.95 7.21 -3.20
C ARG A 45 3.46 8.18 -4.27
N CYS A 46 3.37 9.46 -3.91
CA CYS A 46 3.16 10.56 -4.83
C CYS A 46 4.40 10.78 -5.71
N ILE A 47 4.18 11.31 -6.91
CA ILE A 47 5.25 11.60 -7.89
C ILE A 47 6.34 12.47 -7.26
N GLY A 48 7.60 12.07 -7.44
CA GLY A 48 8.77 12.80 -6.94
C GLY A 48 8.74 13.07 -5.43
N ARG A 49 8.04 12.22 -4.65
CA ARG A 49 7.80 12.39 -3.21
C ARG A 49 7.13 13.72 -2.85
N ARG A 50 6.46 14.36 -3.81
CA ARG A 50 5.74 15.62 -3.58
C ARG A 50 4.66 15.42 -2.53
N LEU A 51 4.40 16.48 -1.78
CA LEU A 51 3.49 16.47 -0.63
C LEU A 51 2.03 16.60 -1.07
N LEU A 52 1.63 15.81 -2.07
CA LEU A 52 0.29 15.86 -2.69
C LEU A 52 -0.80 15.22 -1.83
N LEU A 53 -0.51 14.91 -0.59
CA LEU A 53 -1.48 14.47 0.40
C LEU A 53 -1.34 15.33 1.67
N SER A 54 -0.62 16.46 1.61
CA SER A 54 -0.53 17.38 2.74
C SER A 54 -1.90 17.93 3.09
N THR A 55 -2.21 17.95 4.38
CA THR A 55 -3.47 18.44 4.93
C THR A 55 -3.70 19.93 4.70
N GLY A 56 -2.63 20.72 4.73
CA GLY A 56 -2.75 22.17 4.69
C GLY A 56 -3.67 22.67 5.82
N ASN A 57 -4.44 23.72 5.54
CA ASN A 57 -5.46 24.27 6.42
C ASN A 57 -6.86 23.65 6.23
N GLN A 58 -7.00 22.63 5.38
CA GLN A 58 -8.27 21.98 5.02
C GLN A 58 -8.21 20.47 5.34
N ALA A 59 -7.78 20.17 6.57
CA ALA A 59 -7.50 18.80 7.02
C ALA A 59 -8.78 17.94 7.08
N GLU A 60 -9.89 18.54 7.50
CA GLU A 60 -11.19 17.85 7.61
C GLU A 60 -11.75 17.50 6.23
N GLU A 61 -11.75 18.44 5.28
CA GLU A 61 -12.21 18.17 3.91
C GLU A 61 -11.34 17.10 3.22
N LEU A 62 -10.03 17.14 3.45
CA LEU A 62 -9.11 16.12 2.90
C LEU A 62 -9.37 14.75 3.52
N THR A 63 -9.57 14.70 4.83
CA THR A 63 -9.88 13.46 5.55
C THR A 63 -11.21 12.88 5.09
N ASN A 64 -12.25 13.72 4.97
CA ASN A 64 -13.53 13.30 4.43
C ASN A 64 -13.39 12.75 3.00
N PHE A 65 -12.67 13.46 2.13
CA PHE A 65 -12.48 13.03 0.75
C PHE A 65 -11.73 11.70 0.62
N ILE A 66 -10.64 11.53 1.37
CA ILE A 66 -9.87 10.28 1.39
C ILE A 66 -10.73 9.14 1.93
N GLY A 67 -11.42 9.38 3.06
CA GLY A 67 -12.32 8.42 3.68
C GLY A 67 -13.43 7.97 2.74
N TYR A 68 -14.06 8.91 2.06
CA TYR A 68 -15.09 8.66 1.04
C TYR A 68 -14.55 7.75 -0.08
N CYS A 69 -13.39 8.09 -0.66
CA CYS A 69 -12.80 7.30 -1.74
C CYS A 69 -12.40 5.89 -1.29
N LEU A 70 -11.86 5.76 -0.08
CA LEU A 70 -11.46 4.48 0.51
C LEU A 70 -12.67 3.61 0.80
N ALA A 71 -13.67 4.14 1.50
CA ALA A 71 -14.94 3.47 1.82
C ALA A 71 -15.64 2.97 0.56
N TYR A 72 -15.86 3.87 -0.41
CA TYR A 72 -16.53 3.54 -1.66
C TYR A 72 -15.79 2.46 -2.45
N SER A 73 -14.46 2.58 -2.58
CA SER A 73 -13.65 1.60 -3.32
C SER A 73 -13.59 0.26 -2.59
N ALA A 74 -13.47 0.25 -1.26
CA ALA A 74 -13.43 -0.97 -0.47
C ALA A 74 -14.76 -1.73 -0.56
N GLY A 75 -15.89 -1.03 -0.40
CA GLY A 75 -17.24 -1.60 -0.54
C GLY A 75 -17.51 -2.14 -1.95
N SER A 76 -17.09 -1.42 -3.00
CA SER A 76 -17.28 -1.84 -4.40
C SER A 76 -16.58 -3.16 -4.77
N TYR A 77 -15.55 -3.55 -4.03
CA TYR A 77 -14.69 -4.70 -4.35
C TYR A 77 -14.52 -5.69 -3.20
N GLY A 78 -15.31 -5.55 -2.12
CA GLY A 78 -15.28 -6.46 -0.97
C GLY A 78 -13.97 -6.44 -0.17
N ILE A 79 -13.20 -5.34 -0.22
CA ILE A 79 -11.91 -5.25 0.48
C ILE A 79 -12.15 -4.93 1.97
N ARG A 80 -11.49 -5.70 2.84
CA ARG A 80 -11.52 -5.49 4.29
C ARG A 80 -10.35 -4.59 4.68
N ILE A 81 -10.62 -3.48 5.35
CA ILE A 81 -9.60 -2.52 5.82
C ILE A 81 -9.30 -2.79 7.30
N HIS A 82 -8.03 -2.95 7.66
CA HIS A 82 -7.57 -3.22 9.03
C HIS A 82 -6.86 -2.03 9.68
N ALA A 83 -6.13 -1.27 8.88
CA ALA A 83 -5.56 0.02 9.28
C ALA A 83 -5.29 0.87 8.03
N SER A 84 -5.33 2.18 8.17
CA SER A 84 -4.84 3.08 7.12
C SER A 84 -4.31 4.38 7.68
N VAL A 85 -3.20 4.85 7.12
CA VAL A 85 -2.67 6.19 7.34
C VAL A 85 -2.26 6.81 6.01
N TRP A 86 -2.74 8.03 5.77
CA TRP A 86 -2.38 8.83 4.61
C TRP A 86 -1.43 9.93 5.04
N MET A 87 -0.15 9.72 4.74
CA MET A 87 0.94 10.66 4.97
C MET A 87 0.92 11.76 3.91
N SER A 88 1.69 12.84 4.11
CA SER A 88 1.69 13.97 3.16
C SER A 88 2.15 13.61 1.74
N ASN A 89 2.89 12.52 1.51
CA ASN A 89 3.37 12.13 0.17
C ASN A 89 3.19 10.64 -0.19
N HIS A 90 2.51 9.86 0.64
CA HIS A 90 2.20 8.46 0.38
C HIS A 90 1.09 7.99 1.32
N HIS A 91 0.60 6.78 1.11
CA HIS A 91 -0.29 6.14 2.09
C HIS A 91 0.19 4.72 2.40
N HIS A 92 -0.24 4.24 3.57
CA HIS A 92 -0.19 2.85 3.98
C HIS A 92 -1.62 2.41 4.30
N THR A 93 -2.03 1.26 3.75
CA THR A 93 -3.35 0.68 4.00
C THR A 93 -3.20 -0.84 4.11
N ASP A 94 -3.48 -1.38 5.29
CA ASP A 94 -3.44 -2.80 5.57
C ASP A 94 -4.82 -3.40 5.29
N ILE A 95 -4.86 -4.41 4.41
CA ILE A 95 -6.10 -4.97 3.87
C ILE A 95 -6.08 -6.49 3.81
N THR A 96 -7.25 -7.12 3.89
CA THR A 96 -7.49 -8.48 3.37
C THR A 96 -8.36 -8.35 2.13
N ASP A 97 -8.00 -9.08 1.08
CA ASP A 97 -8.77 -9.21 -0.16
C ASP A 97 -9.42 -10.60 -0.23
N PRO A 98 -10.68 -10.77 0.19
CA PRO A 98 -11.33 -12.08 0.26
C PRO A 98 -11.50 -12.77 -1.09
N GLU A 99 -11.58 -12.01 -2.19
CA GLU A 99 -12.00 -12.50 -3.51
C GLU A 99 -10.92 -12.37 -4.60
N GLY A 100 -9.83 -11.65 -4.35
CA GLY A 100 -8.80 -11.39 -5.35
C GLY A 100 -9.08 -10.14 -6.20
N ASN A 101 -9.79 -9.14 -5.65
CA ASN A 101 -10.17 -7.89 -6.31
C ASN A 101 -9.21 -6.71 -6.05
N ILE A 102 -8.06 -6.92 -5.38
CA ILE A 102 -7.11 -5.87 -4.99
C ILE A 102 -6.66 -4.99 -6.17
N VAL A 103 -6.57 -5.55 -7.38
CA VAL A 103 -6.16 -4.80 -8.58
C VAL A 103 -7.18 -3.73 -8.92
N LEU A 104 -8.47 -4.08 -8.95
CA LEU A 104 -9.57 -3.15 -9.25
C LEU A 104 -9.78 -2.14 -8.14
N PHE A 105 -9.68 -2.60 -6.88
CA PHE A 105 -9.70 -1.73 -5.70
C PHE A 105 -8.64 -0.63 -5.80
N LYS A 106 -7.36 -1.00 -5.99
CA LYS A 106 -6.27 -0.04 -6.10
C LYS A 106 -6.46 0.89 -7.30
N GLN A 107 -6.87 0.36 -8.44
CA GLN A 107 -7.13 1.17 -9.63
C GLN A 107 -8.19 2.24 -9.34
N LYS A 108 -9.33 1.86 -8.75
CA LYS A 108 -10.43 2.79 -8.45
C LYS A 108 -10.02 3.80 -7.38
N LEU A 109 -9.51 3.34 -6.24
CA LEU A 109 -9.07 4.20 -5.14
C LEU A 109 -8.05 5.23 -5.60
N HIS A 110 -6.98 4.78 -6.25
CA HIS A 110 -5.91 5.68 -6.65
C HIS A 110 -6.30 6.60 -7.81
N SER A 111 -7.22 6.17 -8.68
CA SER A 111 -7.78 7.03 -9.74
C SER A 111 -8.64 8.15 -9.16
N LEU A 112 -9.52 7.84 -8.20
CA LEU A 112 -10.37 8.84 -7.53
C LEU A 112 -9.52 9.87 -6.80
N ILE A 113 -8.54 9.42 -5.99
CA ILE A 113 -7.64 10.32 -5.27
C ILE A 113 -6.82 11.17 -6.23
N ALA A 114 -6.24 10.58 -7.29
CA ALA A 114 -5.43 11.32 -8.23
C ALA A 114 -6.23 12.42 -8.93
N ARG A 115 -7.44 12.11 -9.41
CA ARG A 115 -8.32 13.08 -10.08
C ARG A 115 -8.77 14.16 -9.11
N GLY A 116 -9.26 13.78 -7.93
CA GLY A 116 -9.75 14.72 -6.92
C GLY A 116 -8.69 15.70 -6.42
N LEU A 117 -7.53 15.19 -6.04
CA LEU A 117 -6.46 16.04 -5.51
C LEU A 117 -5.65 16.76 -6.57
N ASN A 118 -5.71 16.34 -7.83
CA ASN A 118 -5.25 17.17 -8.93
C ASN A 118 -6.22 18.33 -9.16
N ALA A 119 -7.52 18.04 -9.27
CA ALA A 119 -8.56 19.06 -9.48
C ALA A 119 -8.54 20.12 -8.37
N TRP A 120 -8.61 19.70 -7.10
CA TRP A 120 -8.56 20.60 -5.94
C TRP A 120 -7.31 21.50 -5.96
N ARG A 121 -6.17 20.98 -6.41
CA ARG A 121 -4.91 21.75 -6.43
C ARG A 121 -4.63 22.48 -7.74
N GLY A 122 -5.58 22.53 -8.68
CA GLY A 122 -5.38 23.12 -10.00
C GLY A 122 -4.25 22.45 -10.79
N ARG A 123 -4.00 21.17 -10.54
CA ARG A 123 -2.96 20.38 -11.21
C ARG A 123 -3.53 19.54 -12.33
N ARG A 124 -2.64 19.23 -13.27
CA ARG A 124 -2.84 18.20 -14.30
C ARG A 124 -1.70 17.19 -14.19
N ASP A 125 -1.76 16.14 -15.01
CA ASP A 125 -0.74 15.09 -15.13
C ASP A 125 -0.63 14.17 -13.89
N THR A 126 0.44 13.39 -13.87
CA THR A 126 0.70 12.25 -13.01
C THR A 126 0.72 12.65 -11.54
N PHE A 127 -0.12 12.00 -10.74
CA PHE A 127 -0.20 12.18 -9.30
C PHE A 127 0.72 11.21 -8.54
N TRP A 128 0.68 9.94 -8.94
CA TRP A 128 1.40 8.86 -8.29
C TRP A 128 2.75 8.59 -8.94
N SER A 129 3.74 8.10 -8.20
CA SER A 129 4.98 7.63 -8.81
C SER A 129 4.70 6.54 -9.84
N GLY A 130 5.51 6.52 -10.90
CA GLY A 130 5.57 5.40 -11.85
C GLY A 130 6.27 4.17 -11.26
N ASP A 131 6.94 4.32 -10.11
CA ASP A 131 7.37 3.18 -9.31
C ASP A 131 6.13 2.39 -8.86
N GLY A 132 6.16 1.08 -9.08
CA GLY A 132 5.03 0.22 -8.73
C GLY A 132 4.69 0.31 -7.24
N GLY A 133 3.41 0.16 -6.91
CA GLY A 133 2.98 -0.01 -5.53
C GLY A 133 3.73 -1.17 -4.87
N CYS A 134 4.07 -0.99 -3.59
CA CYS A 134 4.64 -2.05 -2.76
C CYS A 134 3.47 -2.69 -2.03
N ASP A 135 3.02 -3.84 -2.52
CA ASP A 135 2.13 -4.72 -1.77
C ASP A 135 3.01 -5.76 -1.11
N THR A 136 3.01 -5.78 0.22
CA THR A 136 3.88 -6.70 0.95
C THR A 136 3.04 -7.71 1.71
N LEU A 137 3.35 -8.99 1.55
CA LEU A 137 2.69 -10.11 2.21
C LEU A 137 3.42 -10.46 3.52
N ARG A 138 2.64 -10.92 4.52
CA ARG A 138 3.13 -11.34 5.84
C ARG A 138 2.78 -12.78 6.13
N LEU A 139 3.62 -13.43 6.93
CA LEU A 139 3.66 -14.88 7.06
C LEU A 139 3.21 -15.36 8.44
N ASP A 140 3.12 -14.46 9.43
CA ASP A 140 2.58 -14.74 10.75
C ASP A 140 1.82 -13.53 11.35
N ASP A 141 1.20 -13.79 12.51
CA ASP A 141 0.35 -12.86 13.24
C ASP A 141 1.12 -11.70 13.85
N GLU A 142 2.33 -11.93 14.38
CA GLU A 142 3.17 -10.91 15.00
C GLU A 142 3.66 -9.88 13.97
N GLU A 143 4.08 -10.35 12.81
CA GLU A 143 4.52 -9.50 11.70
C GLU A 143 3.35 -8.67 11.14
N SER A 144 2.17 -9.27 11.08
CA SER A 144 0.94 -8.59 10.68
C SER A 144 0.57 -7.49 11.70
N LEU A 145 0.64 -7.78 12.99
CA LEU A 145 0.45 -6.77 14.05
C LEU A 145 1.49 -5.66 13.98
N GLY A 146 2.76 -6.01 13.80
CA GLY A 146 3.85 -5.04 13.63
C GLY A 146 3.63 -4.11 12.45
N ASP A 147 3.01 -4.60 11.37
CA ASP A 147 2.67 -3.78 10.20
C ASP A 147 1.53 -2.80 10.45
N LEU A 148 0.50 -3.23 11.18
CA LEU A 148 -0.59 -2.35 11.64
C LEU A 148 -0.04 -1.25 12.55
N VAL A 149 0.81 -1.62 13.51
CA VAL A 149 1.50 -0.67 14.40
C VAL A 149 2.33 0.31 13.57
N TYR A 150 3.16 -0.18 12.64
CA TYR A 150 3.93 0.69 11.75
C TYR A 150 3.06 1.65 10.96
N THR A 151 1.94 1.17 10.41
CA THR A 151 1.02 2.00 9.63
C THR A 151 0.49 3.13 10.49
N LEU A 152 -0.01 2.80 11.69
CA LEU A 152 -0.60 3.76 12.62
C LEU A 152 0.42 4.75 13.21
N THR A 153 1.68 4.33 13.42
CA THR A 153 2.74 5.17 14.00
C THR A 153 3.61 5.88 12.96
N ASN A 154 3.37 5.67 11.66
CA ASN A 154 4.17 6.28 10.59
C ASN A 154 4.35 7.81 10.72
N PRO A 155 3.32 8.60 11.10
CA PRO A 155 3.47 10.04 11.34
C PRO A 155 4.46 10.37 12.47
N VAL A 156 4.53 9.51 13.50
CA VAL A 156 5.41 9.68 14.65
C VAL A 156 6.83 9.29 14.29
N SER A 157 7.03 8.12 13.65
CA SER A 157 8.33 7.67 13.16
C SER A 157 8.95 8.63 12.13
N ALA A 158 8.12 9.31 11.34
CA ALA A 158 8.56 10.37 10.43
C ALA A 158 8.90 11.71 11.13
N GLY A 159 8.72 11.79 12.45
CA GLY A 159 8.98 12.99 13.24
C GLY A 159 8.00 14.14 12.98
N LEU A 160 6.80 13.84 12.46
CA LEU A 160 5.80 14.86 12.12
C LEU A 160 5.00 15.27 13.36
N VAL A 161 4.55 14.29 14.14
CA VAL A 161 3.74 14.50 15.35
C VAL A 161 4.24 13.62 16.50
N ARG A 162 4.03 14.06 17.74
CA ARG A 162 4.50 13.33 18.94
C ARG A 162 3.68 12.08 19.23
N TRP A 163 2.38 12.13 18.92
CA TRP A 163 1.41 11.05 19.15
C TRP A 163 0.64 10.83 17.85
N SER A 164 0.35 9.59 17.50
CA SER A 164 -0.30 9.20 16.24
C SER A 164 -1.69 9.82 16.13
N ARG A 165 -2.42 9.92 17.25
CA ARG A 165 -3.72 10.61 17.34
C ARG A 165 -3.69 12.11 17.02
N LEU A 166 -2.51 12.72 16.96
CA LEU A 166 -2.35 14.11 16.55
C LEU A 166 -2.12 14.25 15.05
N TRP A 167 -2.09 13.17 14.27
CA TRP A 167 -1.96 13.27 12.82
C TRP A 167 -3.21 13.94 12.24
N PRO A 168 -3.09 15.07 11.51
CA PRO A 168 -4.26 15.79 10.99
C PRO A 168 -4.82 15.18 9.69
N GLY A 169 -4.07 14.29 9.03
CA GLY A 169 -4.55 13.64 7.80
C GLY A 169 -5.38 12.40 8.10
N PHE A 170 -5.95 11.79 7.06
CA PHE A 170 -6.73 10.57 7.23
C PHE A 170 -5.92 9.47 7.91
N THR A 171 -6.46 8.96 9.01
CA THR A 171 -5.90 7.85 9.78
C THR A 171 -7.01 7.08 10.49
N THR A 172 -6.82 5.77 10.63
CA THR A 172 -7.71 4.90 11.43
C THR A 172 -7.19 4.73 12.87
N ILE A 173 -6.19 5.49 13.30
CA ILE A 173 -5.73 5.47 14.70
C ILE A 173 -6.89 5.73 15.66
N GLY A 174 -7.05 4.84 16.64
CA GLY A 174 -8.10 4.93 17.66
C GLY A 174 -9.49 4.47 17.23
N TRP A 175 -9.66 3.95 16.00
CA TRP A 175 -10.89 3.26 15.61
C TRP A 175 -10.87 1.85 16.19
N LYS A 176 -11.95 1.44 16.87
CA LYS A 176 -12.11 0.04 17.32
C LYS A 176 -12.42 -0.87 16.13
N PHE A 177 -12.12 -2.16 16.24
CA PHE A 177 -12.64 -3.15 15.29
C PHE A 177 -14.17 -3.18 15.36
N GLY A 178 -14.82 -3.25 14.21
CA GLY A 178 -16.27 -3.12 14.06
C GLY A 178 -16.78 -1.68 14.05
N GLU A 179 -15.96 -0.68 14.43
CA GLU A 179 -16.36 0.73 14.35
C GLU A 179 -16.59 1.15 12.91
N THR A 180 -17.72 1.81 12.66
CA THR A 180 -18.12 2.31 11.35
C THR A 180 -18.18 3.84 11.36
N ARG A 181 -17.53 4.48 10.39
CA ARG A 181 -17.64 5.92 10.17
C ARG A 181 -18.14 6.23 8.76
N THR A 182 -18.93 7.30 8.67
CA THR A 182 -19.56 7.74 7.42
C THR A 182 -18.82 8.94 6.84
N PHE A 183 -18.69 8.97 5.51
CA PHE A 183 -18.06 10.04 4.76
C PHE A 183 -19.03 10.55 3.69
N VAL A 184 -19.00 11.85 3.45
CA VAL A 184 -19.92 12.53 2.54
C VAL A 184 -19.23 12.79 1.21
N ARG A 185 -20.00 12.66 0.12
CA ARG A 185 -19.53 12.94 -1.23
C ARG A 185 -19.05 14.40 -1.33
N PRO A 186 -17.79 14.64 -1.74
CA PRO A 186 -17.29 15.99 -1.96
C PRO A 186 -18.07 16.67 -3.10
N ASN A 187 -18.47 17.92 -2.91
CA ASN A 187 -19.26 18.69 -3.90
C ASN A 187 -18.42 19.23 -5.07
N TRP A 188 -17.11 19.04 -5.09
CA TRP A 188 -16.20 19.65 -6.07
C TRP A 188 -15.60 18.68 -7.10
N LEU A 189 -15.81 17.37 -6.96
CA LEU A 189 -15.20 16.36 -7.83
C LEU A 189 -16.20 15.58 -8.67
N PHE A 190 -17.36 15.28 -8.10
CA PHE A 190 -18.32 14.35 -8.68
C PHE A 190 -19.47 15.10 -9.30
N ASP A 191 -19.93 14.62 -10.46
CA ASP A 191 -21.10 15.16 -11.14
C ASP A 191 -22.34 14.99 -10.26
N GLU A 192 -23.16 16.04 -10.14
CA GLU A 192 -24.34 16.02 -9.28
C GLU A 192 -25.31 14.89 -9.64
N GLY A 193 -25.55 14.69 -10.94
CA GLY A 193 -26.36 13.62 -11.51
C GLY A 193 -25.63 12.29 -11.77
N GLY A 194 -24.40 12.14 -11.27
CA GLY A 194 -23.63 10.89 -11.41
C GLY A 194 -23.94 9.86 -10.33
N ASP A 195 -23.54 8.60 -10.58
CA ASP A 195 -23.86 7.43 -9.74
C ASP A 195 -23.08 7.35 -8.42
N MET A 196 -22.33 8.38 -8.04
CA MET A 196 -21.54 8.38 -6.82
C MET A 196 -22.47 8.63 -5.62
N PRO A 197 -22.55 7.73 -4.62
CA PRO A 197 -23.48 7.86 -3.50
C PRO A 197 -23.26 9.13 -2.68
N GLU A 198 -24.30 9.74 -2.14
CA GLU A 198 -24.17 10.94 -1.31
C GLU A 198 -23.33 10.67 -0.05
N GLN A 199 -23.48 9.49 0.55
CA GLN A 199 -22.73 9.06 1.72
C GLN A 199 -22.25 7.62 1.53
N VAL A 200 -21.10 7.30 2.12
CA VAL A 200 -20.54 5.95 2.16
C VAL A 200 -19.94 5.70 3.54
N SER A 201 -19.96 4.44 3.97
CA SER A 201 -19.46 4.05 5.28
C SER A 201 -18.26 3.13 5.16
N LEU A 202 -17.29 3.30 6.07
CA LEU A 202 -16.16 2.41 6.25
C LEU A 202 -16.23 1.79 7.64
N THR A 203 -16.24 0.47 7.69
CA THR A 203 -16.08 -0.30 8.92
C THR A 203 -14.63 -0.77 9.03
N LEU A 204 -13.99 -0.55 10.17
CA LEU A 204 -12.67 -1.13 10.43
C LEU A 204 -12.83 -2.60 10.78
N VAL A 205 -12.32 -3.49 9.92
CA VAL A 205 -12.49 -4.93 10.09
C VAL A 205 -11.32 -5.48 10.90
N ARG A 206 -11.60 -6.40 11.83
CA ARG A 206 -10.55 -7.14 12.54
C ARG A 206 -9.64 -7.88 11.55
N PRO A 207 -8.30 -7.75 11.65
CA PRO A 207 -7.37 -8.57 10.87
C PRO A 207 -7.47 -10.06 11.28
N PRO A 208 -7.26 -11.01 10.35
CA PRO A 208 -7.34 -12.45 10.64
C PRO A 208 -6.06 -12.95 11.32
N ILE A 209 -5.79 -12.43 12.52
CA ILE A 209 -4.62 -12.75 13.36
C ILE A 209 -5.06 -12.96 14.81
N PHE A 210 -4.27 -13.72 15.56
CA PHE A 210 -4.49 -14.07 16.97
C PHE A 210 -5.93 -14.53 17.19
N SER A 211 -6.29 -15.65 16.56
CA SER A 211 -7.65 -16.22 16.59
C SER A 211 -8.15 -16.51 18.02
N GLU A 212 -7.24 -16.65 18.97
CA GLU A 212 -7.49 -16.87 20.39
C GLU A 212 -7.91 -15.61 21.16
N LEU A 213 -7.71 -14.41 20.59
CA LEU A 213 -8.09 -13.15 21.20
C LEU A 213 -9.44 -12.67 20.66
N ASP A 214 -10.29 -12.10 21.52
CA ASP A 214 -11.46 -11.34 21.05
C ASP A 214 -11.05 -9.97 20.47
N ASP A 215 -12.03 -9.21 19.95
CA ASP A 215 -11.80 -7.93 19.26
C ASP A 215 -11.24 -6.86 20.18
N ASP A 216 -11.75 -6.74 21.41
CA ASP A 216 -11.27 -5.75 22.37
C ASP A 216 -9.85 -6.10 22.85
N ALA A 217 -9.55 -7.37 23.12
CA ALA A 217 -8.22 -7.83 23.54
C ALA A 217 -7.17 -7.60 22.45
N LEU A 218 -7.48 -7.93 21.19
CA LEU A 218 -6.58 -7.64 20.07
C LEU A 218 -6.39 -6.13 19.87
N TYR A 219 -7.46 -5.35 19.97
CA TYR A 219 -7.38 -3.89 19.88
C TYR A 219 -6.49 -3.31 20.98
N GLN A 220 -6.64 -3.76 22.23
CA GLN A 220 -5.78 -3.31 23.34
C GLN A 220 -4.32 -3.70 23.15
N ARG A 221 -4.06 -4.92 22.66
CA ARG A 221 -2.71 -5.38 22.33
C ARG A 221 -2.07 -4.48 21.26
N MET A 222 -2.81 -4.18 20.19
CA MET A 222 -2.36 -3.27 19.14
C MET A 222 -2.09 -1.86 19.68
N MET A 223 -2.99 -1.29 20.48
CA MET A 223 -2.85 0.06 21.00
C MET A 223 -1.74 0.20 22.04
N THR A 224 -1.46 -0.86 22.81
CA THR A 224 -0.27 -0.95 23.67
C THR A 224 1.01 -0.89 22.83
N ALA A 225 1.13 -1.73 21.79
CA ALA A 225 2.29 -1.74 20.91
C ALA A 225 2.47 -0.40 20.15
N VAL A 226 1.37 0.25 19.75
CA VAL A 226 1.39 1.62 19.21
C VAL A 226 1.99 2.59 20.23
N ARG A 227 1.53 2.55 21.48
CA ARG A 227 2.05 3.44 22.53
C ARG A 227 3.53 3.23 22.79
N ASP A 228 3.99 1.99 22.85
CA ASP A 228 5.40 1.66 23.06
C ASP A 228 6.27 2.20 21.91
N CYS A 229 5.82 2.00 20.67
CA CYS A 229 6.49 2.53 19.48
C CYS A 229 6.56 4.08 19.49
N GLU A 230 5.49 4.75 19.94
CA GLU A 230 5.46 6.21 20.09
C GLU A 230 6.47 6.69 21.14
N VAL A 231 6.50 6.05 22.32
CA VAL A 231 7.42 6.39 23.41
C VAL A 231 8.87 6.16 23.01
N ASP A 232 9.16 5.03 22.37
CA ASP A 232 10.48 4.70 21.86
C ASP A 232 10.95 5.71 20.80
N THR A 233 10.07 6.10 19.88
CA THR A 233 10.38 7.11 18.88
C THR A 233 10.65 8.47 19.53
N GLN A 234 9.87 8.84 20.55
CA GLN A 234 10.11 10.08 21.30
C GLN A 234 11.45 10.05 22.05
N ARG A 235 11.84 8.91 22.63
CA ARG A 235 13.14 8.73 23.27
C ARG A 235 14.27 8.93 22.24
N LYS A 236 14.24 8.21 21.11
CA LYS A 236 15.22 8.34 20.03
C LYS A 236 15.33 9.78 19.50
N MET A 237 14.20 10.45 19.29
CA MET A 237 14.19 11.85 18.84
C MET A 237 14.85 12.79 19.86
N ARG A 238 14.67 12.56 21.17
CA ARG A 238 15.35 13.34 22.21
C ARG A 238 16.86 13.07 22.25
N GLU A 239 17.26 11.81 22.18
CA GLU A 239 18.67 11.38 22.14
C GLU A 239 19.39 11.99 20.92
N GLU A 240 18.71 12.06 19.79
CA GLU A 240 19.21 12.69 18.55
C GLU A 240 19.10 14.23 18.53
N GLY A 241 18.58 14.86 19.60
CA GLY A 241 18.37 16.31 19.66
C GLY A 241 17.34 16.86 18.65
N ARG A 242 16.50 15.99 18.08
CA ARG A 242 15.51 16.32 17.07
C ARG A 242 14.18 16.74 17.69
N ARG A 243 13.45 17.61 16.99
CA ARG A 243 12.11 18.05 17.37
C ARG A 243 11.08 17.56 16.38
N PHE A 244 9.89 17.24 16.87
CA PHE A 244 8.72 16.98 16.03
C PHE A 244 8.30 18.25 15.27
N MET A 245 7.78 18.09 14.06
CA MET A 245 7.31 19.20 13.23
C MET A 245 6.15 19.96 13.88
N GLY A 246 5.12 19.23 14.34
CA GLY A 246 3.92 19.77 15.00
C GLY A 246 2.86 20.33 14.05
N LEU A 247 1.63 20.44 14.55
CA LEU A 247 0.42 20.79 13.79
C LEU A 247 0.56 22.12 13.03
N ARG A 248 0.98 23.19 13.71
CA ARG A 248 1.15 24.53 13.11
C ARG A 248 2.08 24.54 11.88
N LYS A 249 3.09 23.67 11.83
CA LYS A 249 4.00 23.56 10.69
C LYS A 249 3.43 22.65 9.60
N LEU A 250 2.71 21.59 9.97
CA LEU A 250 1.99 20.73 9.03
C LEU A 250 0.90 21.49 8.27
N GLU A 251 0.16 22.37 8.94
CA GLU A 251 -0.85 23.24 8.32
C GLU A 251 -0.23 24.16 7.25
N LYS A 252 1.00 24.62 7.47
CA LYS A 252 1.75 25.48 6.55
C LYS A 252 2.50 24.68 5.47
N GLN A 253 2.41 23.36 5.48
CA GLN A 253 3.11 22.51 4.53
C GLN A 253 2.53 22.70 3.13
N ARG A 254 3.34 23.24 2.21
CA ARG A 254 2.92 23.42 0.82
C ARG A 254 2.95 22.10 0.07
N TRP A 255 1.83 21.75 -0.57
CA TRP A 255 1.68 20.51 -1.33
C TRP A 255 2.71 20.34 -2.46
N ASN A 256 3.21 21.45 -3.02
CA ASN A 256 4.12 21.46 -4.15
C ASN A 256 5.59 21.22 -3.75
N ARG A 257 5.87 21.10 -2.45
CA ARG A 257 7.19 20.77 -1.91
C ARG A 257 7.40 19.26 -1.88
N ALA A 258 8.64 18.84 -1.65
CA ALA A 258 9.03 17.46 -1.41
C ALA A 258 9.98 17.40 -0.20
N PRO A 259 10.08 16.27 0.52
CA PRO A 259 11.07 16.10 1.58
C PRO A 259 12.49 16.33 1.07
N GLN A 260 13.33 16.96 1.89
CA GLN A 260 14.75 17.17 1.60
C GLN A 260 15.63 15.97 1.98
N SER A 261 15.07 14.99 2.71
CA SER A 261 15.83 13.81 3.11
C SER A 261 16.31 13.01 1.90
N PHE A 262 17.54 12.51 2.01
CA PHE A 262 18.13 11.61 1.03
C PHE A 262 17.22 10.39 0.83
N GLU A 263 17.06 9.98 -0.42
CA GLU A 263 16.40 8.74 -0.80
C GLU A 263 17.39 7.93 -1.62
N GLU A 264 17.68 6.72 -1.15
CA GLU A 264 18.36 5.74 -1.96
C GLU A 264 17.45 5.32 -3.12
N ARG A 265 17.85 5.68 -4.34
CA ARG A 265 17.08 5.37 -5.54
C ARG A 265 17.46 4.01 -6.10
N PHE A 266 16.49 3.37 -6.75
CA PHE A 266 16.68 2.10 -7.47
C PHE A 266 17.01 0.89 -6.58
N ALA A 267 16.66 0.96 -5.29
CA ALA A 267 16.64 -0.21 -4.41
C ALA A 267 15.55 -1.21 -4.85
N VAL A 268 15.72 -2.48 -4.48
CA VAL A 268 14.71 -3.51 -4.75
C VAL A 268 13.55 -3.33 -3.79
N ALA A 269 12.36 -3.02 -4.30
CA ALA A 269 11.15 -3.02 -3.49
C ALA A 269 10.86 -4.45 -3.01
N PRO A 270 10.72 -4.69 -1.69
CA PRO A 270 10.41 -6.01 -1.16
C PRO A 270 9.01 -6.47 -1.62
N LYS A 271 8.86 -7.74 -1.98
CA LYS A 271 7.54 -8.35 -2.26
C LYS A 271 6.97 -9.04 -1.01
N HIS A 272 7.86 -9.62 -0.22
CA HIS A 272 7.59 -10.32 1.03
C HIS A 272 8.45 -9.65 2.09
N ALA A 273 7.94 -9.48 3.30
CA ALA A 273 8.77 -9.13 4.43
C ALA A 273 8.38 -9.99 5.61
N ALA A 274 9.41 -10.52 6.25
CA ALA A 274 9.34 -11.29 7.46
C ALA A 274 10.65 -11.07 8.24
N SER A 275 10.58 -11.19 9.56
CA SER A 275 11.69 -11.26 10.49
C SER A 275 12.61 -12.44 10.16
N SER A 276 12.03 -13.57 9.72
CA SER A 276 12.76 -14.76 9.28
C SER A 276 13.16 -14.67 7.81
N LYS A 277 14.48 -14.61 7.57
CA LYS A 277 15.06 -14.65 6.22
C LYS A 277 14.67 -15.92 5.45
N TRP A 278 14.53 -17.05 6.14
CA TRP A 278 14.12 -18.32 5.54
C TRP A 278 12.71 -18.26 4.97
N LEU A 279 11.78 -17.67 5.72
CA LEU A 279 10.39 -17.49 5.28
C LEU A 279 10.31 -16.58 4.04
N VAL A 280 11.05 -15.47 4.02
CA VAL A 280 11.16 -14.59 2.84
C VAL A 280 11.73 -15.35 1.64
N LEU A 281 12.79 -16.15 1.83
CA LEU A 281 13.41 -16.91 0.74
C LEU A 281 12.47 -17.99 0.19
N ALA A 282 11.71 -18.67 1.04
CA ALA A 282 10.72 -19.67 0.62
C ALA A 282 9.62 -19.05 -0.25
N GLU A 283 9.07 -17.91 0.14
CA GLU A 283 8.09 -17.16 -0.66
C GLU A 283 8.69 -16.67 -1.98
N LEU A 284 9.92 -16.14 -1.96
CA LEU A 284 10.61 -15.74 -3.19
C LEU A 284 10.87 -16.92 -4.14
N GLN A 285 11.01 -18.13 -3.61
CA GLN A 285 11.11 -19.34 -4.41
C GLN A 285 9.77 -19.72 -5.04
N ARG A 286 8.67 -19.69 -4.27
CA ARG A 286 7.29 -19.88 -4.79
C ARG A 286 6.96 -18.88 -5.91
N ASP A 287 7.32 -17.61 -5.72
CA ASP A 287 7.21 -16.57 -6.74
C ASP A 287 7.94 -16.95 -8.04
N ARG A 288 9.17 -17.46 -7.93
CA ARG A 288 9.98 -17.84 -9.10
C ARG A 288 9.41 -19.04 -9.83
N ASP A 289 8.84 -19.99 -9.11
CA ASP A 289 8.24 -21.17 -9.70
C ASP A 289 6.91 -20.83 -10.38
N TRP A 290 6.12 -19.92 -9.79
CA TRP A 290 4.96 -19.34 -10.45
C TRP A 290 5.35 -18.54 -11.70
N GLU A 291 6.38 -17.67 -11.63
CA GLU A 291 6.89 -16.90 -12.77
C GLU A 291 7.35 -17.83 -13.92
N ARG A 292 7.95 -18.98 -13.60
CA ARG A 292 8.37 -20.01 -14.55
C ARG A 292 7.18 -20.67 -15.24
N GLN A 293 6.20 -21.15 -14.47
CA GLN A 293 4.98 -21.77 -15.01
C GLN A 293 4.20 -20.78 -15.89
N TYR A 294 4.10 -19.53 -15.45
CA TYR A 294 3.44 -18.46 -16.21
C TYR A 294 4.16 -18.18 -17.52
N ALA A 295 5.50 -18.14 -17.52
CA ALA A 295 6.29 -17.92 -18.72
C ALA A 295 6.07 -19.04 -19.75
N ALA A 296 6.12 -20.31 -19.32
CA ALA A 296 5.89 -21.47 -20.18
C ALA A 296 4.46 -21.46 -20.77
N ALA A 297 3.43 -21.23 -19.95
CA ALA A 297 2.05 -21.13 -20.43
C ALA A 297 1.87 -19.97 -21.42
N ARG A 298 2.58 -18.85 -21.22
CA ARG A 298 2.53 -17.70 -22.12
C ARG A 298 3.21 -17.99 -23.46
N GLU A 299 4.27 -18.77 -23.49
CA GLU A 299 4.93 -19.17 -24.75
C GLU A 299 3.99 -20.04 -25.60
N LEU A 300 3.37 -21.07 -24.99
CA LEU A 300 2.36 -21.90 -25.65
C LEU A 300 1.18 -21.06 -26.18
N HIS A 301 0.65 -20.16 -25.34
CA HIS A 301 -0.46 -19.29 -25.74
C HIS A 301 -0.10 -18.36 -26.92
N LEU A 302 1.12 -17.82 -26.94
CA LEU A 302 1.59 -16.99 -28.06
C LEU A 302 1.84 -17.79 -29.34
N ALA A 303 2.16 -19.08 -29.23
CA ALA A 303 2.26 -19.99 -30.36
C ALA A 303 0.89 -20.45 -30.89
N GLY A 304 -0.23 -20.04 -30.26
CA GLY A 304 -1.58 -20.49 -30.61
C GLY A 304 -1.92 -21.88 -30.08
N GLU A 305 -1.10 -22.43 -29.19
CA GLU A 305 -1.32 -23.74 -28.58
C GLU A 305 -2.20 -23.64 -27.32
N SER A 306 -2.80 -24.77 -26.94
CA SER A 306 -3.57 -24.86 -25.70
C SER A 306 -2.64 -24.69 -24.49
N ALA A 307 -2.94 -23.73 -23.64
CA ALA A 307 -2.13 -23.39 -22.47
C ALA A 307 -3.01 -23.23 -21.23
N VAL A 308 -2.58 -23.86 -20.14
CA VAL A 308 -3.18 -23.65 -18.81
C VAL A 308 -2.23 -22.80 -17.98
N PHE A 309 -2.65 -21.58 -17.66
CA PHE A 309 -1.88 -20.67 -16.84
C PHE A 309 -1.93 -21.07 -15.37
N PRO A 310 -0.88 -20.78 -14.57
CA PRO A 310 -0.88 -21.12 -13.16
C PRO A 310 -1.93 -20.32 -12.39
N THR A 311 -2.46 -20.93 -11.33
CA THR A 311 -3.38 -20.34 -10.37
C THR A 311 -2.91 -18.95 -9.93
N GLY A 312 -3.84 -18.00 -9.85
CA GLY A 312 -3.52 -16.61 -9.52
C GLY A 312 -3.14 -15.75 -10.72
N THR A 313 -3.17 -16.31 -11.94
CA THR A 313 -3.16 -15.53 -13.18
C THR A 313 -4.41 -14.65 -13.26
N TYR A 314 -4.19 -13.33 -13.12
CA TYR A 314 -5.28 -12.34 -13.04
C TYR A 314 -5.63 -11.72 -14.41
N TRP A 315 -4.70 -10.96 -14.98
CA TRP A 315 -5.01 -10.08 -16.12
C TRP A 315 -5.43 -10.87 -17.38
N LEU A 316 -4.65 -11.89 -17.77
CA LEU A 316 -4.98 -12.71 -18.94
C LEU A 316 -6.27 -13.50 -18.75
N ARG A 317 -6.57 -13.97 -17.53
CA ARG A 317 -7.83 -14.65 -17.24
C ARG A 317 -9.02 -13.72 -17.51
N ARG A 318 -8.93 -12.48 -17.00
CA ARG A 318 -10.04 -11.52 -17.05
C ARG A 318 -10.24 -10.90 -18.44
N PHE A 319 -9.16 -10.62 -19.16
CA PHE A 319 -9.22 -9.81 -20.39
C PHE A 319 -8.91 -10.59 -21.67
N ALA A 320 -8.28 -11.76 -21.57
CA ALA A 320 -7.95 -12.61 -22.71
C ALA A 320 -8.59 -14.02 -22.62
N GLY A 321 -9.37 -14.30 -21.59
CA GLY A 321 -10.14 -15.55 -21.46
C GLY A 321 -9.27 -16.82 -21.32
N VAL A 322 -8.01 -16.70 -20.93
CA VAL A 322 -7.11 -17.86 -20.85
C VAL A 322 -7.56 -18.85 -19.78
N ALA A 323 -7.35 -20.15 -20.03
CA ALA A 323 -7.56 -21.19 -19.03
C ALA A 323 -6.55 -21.01 -17.89
N VAL A 324 -7.02 -21.18 -16.64
CA VAL A 324 -6.20 -21.07 -15.43
C VAL A 324 -6.41 -22.31 -14.58
N ALA A 325 -5.33 -22.87 -14.05
CA ALA A 325 -5.37 -23.99 -13.14
C ALA A 325 -6.24 -23.67 -11.90
N ALA A 326 -6.95 -24.69 -11.41
CA ALA A 326 -7.78 -24.57 -10.22
C ALA A 326 -6.95 -24.13 -9.01
N GLN A 327 -7.60 -23.46 -8.04
CA GLN A 327 -6.95 -23.22 -6.75
C GLN A 327 -6.82 -24.54 -6.00
N PRO A 328 -5.62 -24.92 -5.53
CA PRO A 328 -5.53 -25.96 -4.53
C PRO A 328 -6.32 -25.48 -3.31
N VAL A 329 -7.27 -26.31 -2.85
CA VAL A 329 -8.07 -26.03 -1.66
C VAL A 329 -7.11 -25.94 -0.49
N GLN A 330 -6.91 -24.74 0.06
CA GLN A 330 -6.24 -24.61 1.36
C GLN A 330 -7.24 -25.08 2.43
N PRO A 331 -6.85 -25.99 3.34
CA PRO A 331 -7.69 -26.32 4.48
C PRO A 331 -7.94 -25.04 5.32
N PRO A 332 -9.09 -25.00 6.02
CA PRO A 332 -9.59 -23.80 6.71
C PRO A 332 -8.59 -23.18 7.69
#